data_AF-A0A7C7E6N5-F1
#
_entry.id   AF-A0A7C7E6N5-F1
#
_cell.length_a   1.000
_cell.length_b   1.000
_cell.length_c   1.000
_cell.angle_alpha   90.00
_cell.angle_beta   90.00
_cell.angle_gamma   90.00
#
_symmetry.space_group_name_H-M   'P 1'
#
loop_
_entity.id
_entity.type
_entity.pdbx_description
1 polymer ?
#
loop_
_entity_poly.entity_id
_entity_poly.type
_entity_poly.pdbx_seq_one_letter_code
_entity_poly.pdbx_strand_id
1 'polypeptide(L)'
;MKIKLLDIKGFGKFNQVKLKPAEGFNIIFEKNESGKSTLLAFIRAMLYGLKGGRRSKDGSLPPLKHYKPWNGDQYAGILEYALDNGKTYRVGRNFDKGTVKVYDEGANDITSTFPQSRDTGPQFAEEHLGID
;
A
#
# COMPACT_ATOMS: atom_id res chain seq x y z
N MET A 1 10.34 -11.18 -3.69
CA MET A 1 9.47 -10.05 -4.17
C MET A 1 10.33 -8.85 -4.56
N LYS A 2 10.00 -8.17 -5.67
CA LYS A 2 10.61 -6.92 -6.12
C LYS A 2 9.56 -5.86 -6.45
N ILE A 3 9.59 -4.70 -5.78
CA ILE A 3 8.69 -3.57 -6.09
C ILE A 3 9.15 -2.88 -7.38
N LYS A 4 8.23 -2.66 -8.32
CA LYS A 4 8.46 -2.01 -9.61
C LYS A 4 7.89 -0.59 -9.67
N LEU A 5 6.80 -0.33 -8.96
CA LEU A 5 6.16 0.98 -8.92
C LEU A 5 5.50 1.23 -7.57
N LEU A 6 5.70 2.44 -7.05
CA LEU A 6 4.89 3.05 -6.00
C LEU A 6 4.31 4.35 -6.58
N ASP A 7 3.00 4.39 -6.82
CA ASP A 7 2.31 5.59 -7.28
C ASP A 7 1.32 6.03 -6.20
N ILE A 8 1.79 6.94 -5.33
CA ILE A 8 1.08 7.46 -4.17
C ILE A 8 0.22 8.64 -4.63
N LYS A 9 -1.10 8.43 -4.69
CA LYS A 9 -2.03 9.53 -5.00
C LYS A 9 -2.17 10.46 -3.81
N GLY A 10 -2.31 9.89 -2.61
CA GLY A 10 -2.11 10.59 -1.35
C GLY A 10 -2.06 9.64 -0.16
N PHE A 11 -1.11 9.87 0.75
CA PHE A 11 -0.90 9.07 1.95
C PHE A 11 -0.02 9.80 2.98
N GLY A 12 -0.56 10.09 4.15
CA GLY A 12 0.09 10.90 5.18
C GLY A 12 0.49 12.25 4.62
N LYS A 13 1.80 12.50 4.49
CA LYS A 13 2.29 13.75 3.90
C LYS A 13 2.60 13.68 2.40
N PHE A 14 2.57 12.50 1.80
CA PHE A 14 2.79 12.36 0.37
C PHE A 14 1.53 12.71 -0.39
N ASN A 15 1.69 13.50 -1.45
CA ASN A 15 0.64 13.87 -2.39
C ASN A 15 1.24 13.76 -3.80
N GLN A 16 0.61 12.98 -4.68
CA GLN A 16 1.05 12.77 -6.07
C GLN A 16 2.53 12.39 -6.23
N VAL A 17 3.02 11.46 -5.41
CA VAL A 17 4.41 10.99 -5.45
C VAL A 17 4.50 9.70 -6.22
N LYS A 18 5.39 9.63 -7.21
CA LYS A 18 5.64 8.43 -8.01
C LYS A 18 7.09 8.01 -7.94
N LEU A 19 7.33 6.77 -7.51
CA LEU A 19 8.66 6.18 -7.36
C LEU A 19 8.75 4.88 -8.17
N LYS A 20 9.82 4.73 -8.94
CA LYS A 20 10.16 3.51 -9.66
C LYS A 20 11.52 3.04 -9.17
N PRO A 21 11.57 2.09 -8.20
CA PRO A 21 12.84 1.55 -7.74
C PRO A 21 13.63 0.95 -8.90
N ALA A 22 14.94 1.18 -8.92
CA ALA A 22 15.85 0.50 -9.84
C ALA A 22 16.12 -0.93 -9.35
N GLU A 23 16.67 -1.78 -10.22
CA GLU A 23 17.22 -3.07 -9.77
C GLU A 23 18.38 -2.84 -8.79
N GLY A 24 18.52 -3.73 -7.81
CA GLY A 24 19.56 -3.64 -6.79
C GLY A 24 19.19 -2.78 -5.58
N PHE A 25 20.20 -2.18 -4.96
CA PHE A 25 20.05 -1.46 -3.70
C PHE A 25 19.66 0.01 -3.94
N ASN A 26 18.48 0.40 -3.47
CA ASN A 26 17.96 1.75 -3.63
C ASN A 26 18.14 2.54 -2.32
N ILE A 27 18.79 3.70 -2.39
CA ILE A 27 18.97 4.59 -1.22
C ILE A 27 18.11 5.84 -1.40
N ILE A 28 17.25 6.10 -0.42
CA ILE A 28 16.43 7.31 -0.35
C ILE A 28 17.08 8.26 0.65
N PHE A 29 17.88 9.19 0.13
CA PHE A 29 18.52 10.24 0.92
C PHE A 29 17.61 11.43 1.09
N GLU A 30 17.22 11.67 2.33
CA GLU A 30 16.35 12.77 2.70
C GLU A 30 16.60 13.16 4.15
N LYS A 31 16.30 14.41 4.53
CA LYS A 31 16.43 14.88 5.93
C LYS A 31 15.59 14.01 6.89
N ASN A 32 15.87 14.04 8.19
CA ASN A 32 14.94 13.47 9.15
C ASN A 32 13.56 14.14 9.01
N GLU A 33 12.48 13.40 9.31
CA GLU A 33 11.08 13.83 9.10
C GLU A 33 10.64 14.01 7.64
N SER A 34 11.49 13.60 6.69
CA SER A 34 11.18 13.59 5.25
C SER A 34 10.19 12.53 4.78
N GLY A 35 9.74 11.63 5.66
CA GLY A 35 8.66 10.69 5.36
C GLY A 35 9.09 9.28 5.00
N LYS A 36 10.35 8.90 5.27
CA LYS A 36 10.83 7.52 5.10
C LYS A 36 9.94 6.50 5.82
N SER A 37 9.61 6.74 7.10
CA SER A 37 8.70 5.88 7.85
C SER A 37 7.29 5.87 7.26
N THR A 38 6.81 7.01 6.73
CA THR A 38 5.53 7.13 6.02
C THR A 38 5.53 6.32 4.73
N LEU A 39 6.67 6.25 4.02
CA LEU A 39 6.79 5.48 2.78
C LEU A 39 6.76 3.98 3.07
N LEU A 40 7.47 3.55 4.11
CA LEU A 40 7.37 2.16 4.59
C LEU A 40 5.94 1.82 5.00
N ALA A 41 5.28 2.72 5.73
CA ALA A 41 3.88 2.55 6.12
C ALA A 41 2.95 2.47 4.90
N PHE A 42 3.19 3.27 3.84
CA PHE A 42 2.44 3.20 2.59
C PHE A 42 2.58 1.82 1.93
N ILE A 43 3.81 1.29 1.81
CA ILE A 43 4.04 -0.03 1.21
C ILE A 43 3.27 -1.11 2.00
N ARG A 44 3.37 -1.09 3.33
CA ARG A 44 2.61 -2.02 4.20
C ARG A 44 1.10 -1.85 4.03
N ALA A 45 0.61 -0.61 3.97
CA ALA A 45 -0.80 -0.30 3.78
C ALA A 45 -1.33 -0.79 2.43
N MET A 46 -0.52 -0.73 1.37
CA MET A 46 -0.89 -1.26 0.05
C MET A 46 -1.04 -2.78 0.07
N LEU A 47 -0.09 -3.48 0.72
CA LEU A 47 -0.05 -4.94 0.81
C LEU A 47 -1.14 -5.48 1.75
N TYR A 48 -1.22 -4.96 2.98
CA TYR A 48 -2.00 -5.57 4.07
C TYR A 48 -3.18 -4.72 4.53
N GLY A 49 -3.40 -3.56 3.92
CA GLY A 49 -4.44 -2.63 4.34
C GLY A 49 -4.13 -1.87 5.63
N LEU A 50 -5.09 -1.08 6.09
CA LEU A 50 -5.00 -0.31 7.33
C LEU A 50 -6.21 -0.59 8.21
N LYS A 51 -5.95 -0.91 9.47
CA LYS A 51 -7.02 -1.07 10.46
C LYS A 51 -7.66 0.29 10.77
N GLY A 52 -8.98 0.32 10.71
CA GLY A 52 -9.81 1.45 11.13
C GLY A 52 -10.17 1.39 12.61
N GLY A 53 -11.23 2.11 12.99
CA GLY A 53 -11.85 2.01 14.32
C GLY A 53 -11.79 3.26 15.20
N ARG A 54 -11.91 3.04 16.51
CA ARG A 54 -11.81 4.06 17.56
C ARG A 54 -10.35 4.32 17.90
N ARG A 55 -10.11 5.43 18.61
CA ARG A 55 -8.78 5.69 19.18
C ARG A 55 -8.41 4.58 20.16
N SER A 56 -7.13 4.26 20.21
CA SER A 56 -6.58 3.34 21.20
C SER A 56 -6.73 3.93 22.60
N LYS A 57 -6.54 3.09 23.64
CA LYS A 57 -6.66 3.52 25.05
C LYS A 57 -5.69 4.67 25.42
N ASP A 58 -4.57 4.77 24.72
CA ASP A 58 -3.57 5.84 24.87
C ASP A 58 -3.91 7.12 24.08
N GLY A 59 -5.06 7.17 23.41
CA GLY A 59 -5.49 8.32 22.61
C GLY A 59 -4.94 8.36 21.19
N SER A 60 -4.08 7.42 20.79
CA SER A 60 -3.55 7.35 19.43
C SER A 60 -4.65 7.09 18.39
N LEU A 61 -4.52 7.73 17.22
CA LEU A 61 -5.43 7.51 16.09
C LEU A 61 -5.17 6.14 15.46
N PRO A 62 -6.22 5.42 15.04
CA PRO A 62 -6.04 4.19 14.28
C PRO A 62 -5.31 4.48 12.96
N PRO A 63 -4.54 3.53 12.42
CA PRO A 63 -3.71 3.73 11.22
C PRO A 63 -4.47 4.35 10.04
N LEU A 64 -5.71 3.90 9.77
CA LEU A 64 -6.53 4.43 8.69
C LEU A 64 -6.76 5.95 8.81
N LYS A 65 -6.94 6.48 10.04
CA LYS A 65 -7.10 7.91 10.30
C LYS A 65 -5.77 8.64 10.37
N HIS A 66 -4.75 8.00 10.95
CA HIS A 66 -3.42 8.58 11.14
C HIS A 66 -2.74 8.93 9.81
N TYR A 67 -2.88 8.08 8.79
CA TYR A 67 -2.28 8.29 7.48
C TYR A 67 -3.22 8.97 6.46
N LYS A 68 -4.38 9.46 6.88
CA LYS A 68 -5.23 10.25 5.99
C LYS A 68 -4.48 11.54 5.61
N PRO A 69 -4.35 11.87 4.31
CA PRO A 69 -3.58 13.03 3.89
C PRO A 69 -4.21 14.34 4.33
N TRP A 70 -3.36 15.30 4.71
CA TRP A 70 -3.79 16.59 5.28
C TRP A 70 -4.36 17.53 4.22
N ASN A 71 -3.73 17.56 3.04
CA ASN A 71 -4.06 18.44 1.91
C ASN A 71 -4.22 17.65 0.59
N GLY A 72 -4.66 16.39 0.66
CA GLY A 72 -4.75 15.51 -0.50
C GLY A 72 -6.18 15.30 -0.97
N ASP A 73 -6.42 15.44 -2.28
CA ASP A 73 -7.72 15.15 -2.90
C ASP A 73 -8.04 13.65 -2.92
N GLN A 74 -7.03 12.80 -2.71
CA GLN A 74 -7.17 11.35 -2.77
C GLN A 74 -6.40 10.69 -1.64
N TYR A 75 -7.04 9.74 -0.96
CA TYR A 75 -6.37 8.79 -0.07
C TYR A 75 -6.30 7.43 -0.77
N ALA A 76 -5.30 7.27 -1.64
CA ALA A 76 -5.19 6.12 -2.53
C ALA A 76 -3.75 5.92 -3.04
N GLY A 77 -3.50 4.74 -3.61
CA GLY A 77 -2.24 4.45 -4.27
C GLY A 77 -2.29 3.24 -5.18
N ILE A 78 -1.20 3.06 -5.93
CA ILE A 78 -0.96 1.91 -6.80
C ILE A 78 0.42 1.33 -6.48
N LEU A 79 0.48 0.01 -6.37
CA LEU A 79 1.70 -0.76 -6.14
C LEU A 79 1.83 -1.79 -7.27
N GLU A 80 2.99 -1.84 -7.92
CA GLU A 80 3.34 -2.93 -8.83
C GLU A 80 4.56 -3.68 -8.30
N TYR A 81 4.54 -5.00 -8.41
CA TYR A 81 5.65 -5.84 -7.99
C TYR A 81 5.73 -7.13 -8.79
N ALA A 82 6.90 -7.76 -8.74
CA ALA A 82 7.17 -9.10 -9.26
C ALA A 82 7.48 -10.07 -8.10
N LEU A 83 7.01 -11.30 -8.22
CA LEU A 83 7.40 -12.41 -7.35
C LEU A 83 8.66 -13.11 -7.89
N ASP A 84 9.25 -13.98 -7.07
CA ASP A 84 10.51 -14.65 -7.42
C ASP A 84 10.32 -15.70 -8.53
N ASN A 85 9.08 -16.17 -8.73
CA ASN A 85 8.68 -17.02 -9.86
C ASN A 85 8.41 -16.24 -11.17
N GLY A 86 8.66 -14.93 -11.19
CA GLY A 86 8.49 -14.07 -12.37
C GLY A 86 7.10 -13.46 -12.54
N LYS A 87 6.06 -13.94 -11.82
CA LYS A 87 4.71 -13.38 -11.93
C LYS A 87 4.67 -11.93 -11.46
N THR A 88 3.94 -11.09 -12.19
CA THR A 88 3.77 -9.67 -11.85
C THR A 88 2.34 -9.33 -11.48
N TYR A 89 2.19 -8.37 -10.57
CA TYR A 89 0.89 -7.94 -10.07
C TYR A 89 0.81 -6.42 -9.97
N ARG A 90 -0.40 -5.90 -10.20
CA ARG A 90 -0.75 -4.49 -9.98
C ARG A 90 -1.89 -4.40 -8.96
N VAL A 91 -1.65 -3.67 -7.89
CA VAL A 91 -2.61 -3.45 -6.81
C VAL A 91 -3.01 -1.99 -6.77
N GLY A 92 -4.30 -1.71 -6.92
CA GLY A 92 -4.89 -0.40 -6.65
C GLY A 92 -5.66 -0.44 -5.33
N ARG A 93 -5.43 0.54 -4.45
CA ARG A 93 -6.17 0.67 -3.18
C ARG A 93 -6.67 2.09 -3.00
N ASN A 94 -7.95 2.21 -2.64
CA ASN A 94 -8.57 3.46 -2.22
C ASN A 94 -8.94 3.33 -0.74
N PHE A 95 -8.21 4.05 0.12
CA PHE A 95 -8.36 3.97 1.57
C PHE A 95 -9.61 4.71 2.07
N ASP A 96 -10.10 5.74 1.35
CA ASP A 96 -11.35 6.42 1.71
C ASP A 96 -12.57 5.53 1.45
N LYS A 97 -12.57 4.80 0.32
CA LYS A 97 -13.67 3.91 -0.08
C LYS A 97 -13.51 2.49 0.47
N GLY A 98 -12.36 2.16 1.05
CA GLY A 98 -12.03 0.81 1.51
C GLY A 98 -11.93 -0.22 0.39
N THR A 99 -11.71 0.21 -0.86
CA THR A 99 -11.70 -0.70 -2.03
C THR A 99 -10.28 -1.09 -2.42
N VAL A 100 -10.16 -2.32 -2.91
CA VAL A 100 -8.91 -2.88 -3.43
C VAL A 100 -9.19 -3.58 -4.75
N LYS A 101 -8.26 -3.47 -5.69
CA LYS A 101 -8.26 -4.23 -6.93
C LYS A 101 -6.87 -4.80 -7.16
N VAL A 102 -6.81 -6.09 -7.48
CA VAL A 102 -5.58 -6.84 -7.77
C VAL A 102 -5.69 -7.39 -9.17
N TYR A 103 -4.70 -7.06 -10.00
CA TYR A 103 -4.59 -7.52 -11.38
C TYR A 103 -3.33 -8.36 -11.56
N ASP A 104 -3.43 -9.42 -12.36
CA ASP A 104 -2.30 -10.21 -12.83
C ASP A 104 -1.59 -9.55 -14.03
N GLU A 105 -0.59 -10.23 -14.59
CA GLU A 105 0.17 -9.77 -15.76
C GLU A 105 -0.68 -9.61 -17.04
N GLY A 106 -1.77 -10.36 -17.15
CA GLY A 106 -2.74 -10.30 -18.26
C GLY A 106 -3.79 -9.20 -18.09
N ALA A 107 -3.67 -8.37 -17.04
CA ALA A 107 -4.69 -7.40 -16.63
C ALA A 107 -6.04 -8.02 -16.26
N ASN A 108 -6.07 -9.30 -15.87
CA ASN A 108 -7.27 -9.93 -15.33
C ASN A 108 -7.48 -9.47 -13.90
N ASP A 109 -8.71 -9.09 -13.55
CA ASP A 109 -9.07 -8.80 -12.16
C ASP A 109 -9.20 -10.11 -11.37
N ILE A 110 -8.19 -10.38 -10.54
CA ILE A 110 -8.13 -11.58 -9.70
C ILE A 110 -8.51 -11.28 -8.24
N THR A 111 -9.06 -10.09 -7.95
CA THR A 111 -9.34 -9.66 -6.56
C THR A 111 -10.19 -10.67 -5.79
N SER A 112 -11.18 -11.28 -6.45
CA SER A 112 -12.14 -12.20 -5.83
C SER A 112 -11.58 -13.60 -5.59
N THR A 113 -10.38 -13.92 -6.09
CA THR A 113 -9.76 -15.24 -5.85
C THR A 113 -9.15 -15.34 -4.47
N PHE A 114 -8.88 -14.19 -3.82
CA PHE A 114 -8.25 -14.13 -2.50
C PHE A 114 -9.28 -14.14 -1.36
N PRO A 115 -8.95 -14.71 -0.20
CA PRO A 115 -9.74 -14.54 1.03
C PRO A 115 -9.99 -13.07 1.35
N GLN A 116 -11.18 -12.74 1.88
CA GLN A 116 -11.58 -11.36 2.15
C GLN A 116 -11.63 -11.09 3.65
N SER A 117 -10.82 -10.15 4.12
CA SER A 117 -10.92 -9.56 5.45
C SER A 117 -11.91 -8.40 5.45
N ARG A 118 -12.78 -8.35 6.47
CA ARG A 118 -13.73 -7.24 6.64
C ARG A 118 -13.06 -5.89 6.85
N ASP A 119 -11.88 -5.89 7.48
CA ASP A 119 -11.19 -4.66 7.87
C ASP A 119 -10.14 -4.21 6.85
N THR A 120 -9.48 -5.16 6.19
CA THR A 120 -8.30 -4.90 5.36
C THR A 120 -8.47 -5.26 3.88
N GLY A 121 -9.57 -5.94 3.51
CA GLY A 121 -9.87 -6.33 2.14
C GLY A 121 -9.23 -7.67 1.74
N PRO A 122 -8.93 -7.89 0.44
CA PRO A 122 -8.35 -9.15 -0.05
C PRO A 122 -6.98 -9.41 0.58
N GLN A 123 -6.76 -10.65 1.04
CA GLN A 123 -5.53 -11.13 1.68
C GLN A 123 -4.52 -11.67 0.66
N PHE A 124 -4.32 -10.92 -0.43
CA PHE A 124 -3.45 -11.34 -1.53
C PHE A 124 -1.97 -11.33 -1.12
N ALA A 125 -1.57 -10.46 -0.20
CA ALA A 125 -0.17 -10.30 0.19
C ALA A 125 0.30 -11.49 1.02
N GLU A 126 -0.55 -11.99 1.92
CA GLU A 126 -0.34 -13.20 2.71
C GLU A 126 -0.12 -14.41 1.80
N GLU A 127 -0.96 -14.59 0.76
CA GLU A 127 -0.82 -15.70 -0.18
C GLU A 127 0.42 -15.57 -1.08
N HIS A 128 0.73 -14.36 -1.56
CA HIS A 128 1.85 -14.14 -2.46
C HIS A 128 3.22 -14.15 -1.76
N LEU A 129 3.28 -13.70 -0.50
CA LEU A 129 4.54 -13.48 0.23
C LEU A 129 4.76 -14.51 1.35
N GLY A 130 3.71 -15.21 1.80
CA GLY A 130 3.77 -16.21 2.85
C GLY A 130 4.07 -15.66 4.25
N ILE A 131 3.76 -14.37 4.51
CA ILE A 131 4.09 -13.67 5.75
C ILE A 131 2.92 -12.75 6.18
N ASP A 132 2.58 -12.80 7.47
CA ASP A 132 1.64 -11.91 8.20
C ASP A 132 2.36 -10.77 8.96
#